data_AF-A0A7X0FA50-F1
#
_entry.id   AF-A0A7X0FA50-F1
#
_cell.length_a   1.000
_cell.length_b   1.000
_cell.length_c   1.000
_cell.angle_alpha   90.00
_cell.angle_beta   90.00
_cell.angle_gamma   90.00
#
_symmetry.space_group_name_H-M   'P 1'
#
loop_
_entity.id
_entity.type
_entity.pdbx_description
1 polymer ?
#
loop_
_entity_poly.entity_id
_entity_poly.type
_entity_poly.pdbx_seq_one_letter_code
_entity_poly.pdbx_strand_id
1 'polypeptide(L)'
;MAIKDIQTFIDKHGLVETEDSEVDKPIWRKPGFDGVRSLLDMEKELSRFLRERRDALNLNREQVGMMIGIHQEIYARHERADAKLRVTRLLHLAELLEFSPFEAIYAAAPHFLGETQEEAAVKNKLVKRILDLPPATAQNLLMLVEELSPDDPGDAPSRAAKKGRDD
;
A
#
# COMPACT_ATOMS: atom_id res chain seq x y z
N MET A 1 -2.55 -24.44 10.59
CA MET A 1 -1.26 -25.15 10.60
C MET A 1 -0.20 -24.19 10.07
N ALA A 2 1.01 -24.21 10.62
CA ALA A 2 2.13 -23.48 10.03
C ALA A 2 2.56 -24.13 8.70
N ILE A 3 3.08 -23.31 7.78
CA ILE A 3 3.69 -23.80 6.54
C ILE A 3 4.85 -24.74 6.90
N LYS A 4 4.89 -25.91 6.28
CA LYS A 4 5.94 -26.93 6.56
C LYS A 4 7.26 -26.63 5.87
N ASP A 5 7.21 -26.01 4.70
CA ASP A 5 8.37 -25.65 3.91
C ASP A 5 8.36 -24.14 3.62
N ILE A 6 9.13 -23.40 4.42
CA ILE A 6 9.24 -21.95 4.29
C ILE A 6 10.06 -21.55 3.06
N GLN A 7 10.97 -22.40 2.58
CA GLN A 7 11.80 -22.09 1.42
C GLN A 7 10.95 -22.06 0.15
N THR A 8 10.05 -23.03 -0.01
CA THR A 8 9.06 -23.01 -1.10
C THR A 8 8.22 -21.72 -1.09
N PHE A 9 7.89 -21.18 0.10
CA PHE A 9 7.16 -19.91 0.19
C PHE A 9 8.04 -18.72 -0.26
N ILE A 10 9.28 -18.65 0.22
CA ILE A 10 10.25 -17.59 -0.13
C ILE A 10 10.46 -17.55 -1.64
N ASP A 11 10.77 -18.70 -2.25
CA ASP A 11 11.06 -18.83 -3.68
C ASP A 11 9.83 -18.49 -4.52
N LYS A 12 8.65 -19.02 -4.16
CA LYS A 12 7.39 -18.76 -4.88
C LYS A 12 7.03 -17.28 -4.91
N HIS A 13 7.36 -16.52 -3.86
CA HIS A 13 7.03 -15.10 -3.75
C HIS A 13 8.18 -14.18 -4.20
N GLY A 14 9.29 -14.74 -4.70
CA GLY A 14 10.45 -13.98 -5.16
C GLY A 14 11.07 -13.13 -4.06
N LEU A 15 11.03 -13.61 -2.81
CA LEU A 15 11.60 -12.89 -1.68
C LEU A 15 13.10 -13.16 -1.62
N VAL A 16 13.87 -12.12 -1.37
CA VAL A 16 15.32 -12.22 -1.17
C VAL A 16 15.65 -11.86 0.28
N GLU A 17 16.59 -12.60 0.86
CA GLU A 17 17.15 -12.27 2.17
C GLU A 17 17.90 -10.93 2.08
N THR A 18 17.64 -10.04 3.03
CA THR A 18 18.10 -8.65 3.02
C THR A 18 18.45 -8.22 4.44
N GLU A 19 19.58 -7.52 4.59
CA GLU A 19 19.93 -6.81 5.82
C GLU A 19 19.28 -5.42 5.82
N ASP A 20 18.76 -4.98 6.96
CA ASP A 20 18.10 -3.68 7.10
C ASP A 20 18.53 -3.01 8.41
N SER A 21 18.78 -1.70 8.39
CA SER A 21 19.24 -0.96 9.58
C SER A 21 18.21 -0.95 10.71
N GLU A 22 16.94 -1.21 10.40
CA GLU A 22 15.85 -1.20 11.38
C GLU A 22 15.61 -2.56 12.05
N VAL A 23 16.34 -3.61 11.64
CA VAL A 23 16.15 -4.97 12.14
C VAL A 23 17.49 -5.66 12.35
N ASP A 24 17.75 -6.14 13.58
CA ASP A 24 19.01 -6.81 13.93
C ASP A 24 19.25 -8.16 13.22
N LYS A 25 18.23 -8.69 12.54
CA LYS A 25 18.25 -9.99 11.87
C LYS A 25 17.90 -9.82 10.40
N PRO A 26 18.39 -10.70 9.52
CA PRO A 26 17.98 -10.72 8.12
C PRO A 26 16.46 -10.84 7.98
N ILE A 27 15.94 -10.13 6.98
CA ILE A 27 14.52 -10.12 6.61
C ILE A 27 14.35 -10.51 5.15
N TRP A 28 13.20 -11.06 4.79
CA TRP A 28 12.89 -11.46 3.41
C TRP A 28 11.98 -10.42 2.76
N ARG A 29 12.43 -9.83 1.65
CA ARG A 29 11.74 -8.72 0.98
C ARG A 29 11.65 -8.99 -0.52
N LYS A 30 10.59 -8.49 -1.16
CA LYS A 30 10.48 -8.48 -2.62
C LYS A 30 11.26 -7.28 -3.17
N PRO A 31 12.12 -7.45 -4.20
CA PRO A 31 12.71 -6.33 -4.91
C PRO A 31 11.65 -5.43 -5.56
N GLY A 32 11.88 -4.11 -5.56
CA GLY A 32 11.15 -3.14 -6.36
C GLY A 32 11.90 -2.81 -7.65
N PHE A 33 11.69 -1.60 -8.19
CA PHE A 33 12.30 -1.16 -9.45
C PHE A 33 13.84 -1.14 -9.40
N ASP A 34 14.41 -0.63 -8.32
CA ASP A 34 15.85 -0.46 -8.13
C ASP A 34 16.41 -1.44 -7.08
N GLY A 35 15.84 -2.65 -7.02
CA GLY A 35 16.19 -3.65 -6.00
C GLY A 35 15.41 -3.49 -4.70
N VAL A 36 15.92 -4.07 -3.61
CA VAL A 36 15.22 -4.06 -2.32
C VAL A 36 15.36 -2.71 -1.63
N ARG A 37 14.22 -2.05 -1.39
CA ARG A 37 14.17 -0.78 -0.65
C ARG A 37 14.21 -1.02 0.86
N SER A 38 15.11 -0.33 1.56
CA SER A 38 15.21 -0.40 3.02
C SER A 38 13.95 0.16 3.70
N LEU A 39 13.65 -0.32 4.90
CA LEU A 39 12.54 0.16 5.72
C LEU A 39 12.72 1.63 6.10
N LEU A 40 13.95 2.06 6.36
CA LEU A 40 14.27 3.45 6.64
C LEU A 40 14.02 4.35 5.42
N ASP A 41 14.38 3.91 4.22
CA ASP A 41 14.13 4.72 3.03
C ASP A 41 12.64 4.84 2.74
N MET A 42 11.85 3.78 2.94
CA MET A 42 10.39 3.87 2.88
C MET A 42 9.83 4.89 3.89
N GLU A 43 10.35 4.91 5.12
CA GLU A 43 9.93 5.88 6.14
C GLU A 43 10.31 7.31 5.74
N LYS A 44 11.50 7.54 5.15
CA LYS A 44 11.93 8.86 4.66
C LYS A 44 11.02 9.39 3.55
N GLU A 45 10.60 8.54 2.64
CA GLU A 45 9.65 8.94 1.58
C GLU A 45 8.30 9.31 2.16
N LEU A 46 7.79 8.52 3.10
CA LEU A 46 6.53 8.81 3.78
C LEU A 46 6.61 10.10 4.58
N SER A 47 7.73 10.32 5.28
CA SER A 47 8.02 11.54 6.04
C SER A 47 8.04 12.77 5.14
N ARG A 48 8.72 12.67 3.98
CA ARG A 48 8.75 13.73 2.97
C ARG A 48 7.36 14.00 2.40
N PHE A 49 6.62 12.95 2.05
CA PHE A 49 5.25 13.05 1.55
C PHE A 49 4.33 13.77 2.54
N LEU A 50 4.35 13.40 3.83
CA LEU A 50 3.55 14.07 4.85
C LEU A 50 3.89 15.56 4.97
N ARG A 51 5.19 15.90 4.93
CA ARG A 51 5.65 17.28 4.96
C ARG A 51 5.12 18.08 3.78
N GLU A 52 5.23 17.54 2.57
CA GLU A 52 4.73 18.18 1.35
C GLU A 52 3.21 18.39 1.40
N ARG A 53 2.45 17.41 1.91
CA ARG A 53 0.99 17.52 2.09
C ARG A 53 0.63 18.59 3.13
N ARG A 54 1.35 18.66 4.25
CA ARG A 54 1.16 19.73 5.25
C ARG A 54 1.48 21.10 4.66
N ASP A 55 2.62 21.24 3.99
CA ASP A 55 3.08 22.51 3.41
C ASP A 55 2.10 23.00 2.33
N ALA A 56 1.53 22.10 1.52
CA ALA A 56 0.51 22.44 0.51
C ALA A 56 -0.77 23.05 1.11
N LEU A 57 -1.09 22.72 2.37
CA LEU A 57 -2.23 23.28 3.11
C LEU A 57 -1.85 24.50 3.95
N ASN A 58 -0.61 24.98 3.85
CA ASN A 58 -0.07 26.09 4.66
C ASN A 58 -0.21 25.88 6.18
N LEU A 59 -0.19 24.62 6.62
CA LEU A 59 -0.27 24.27 8.04
C LEU A 59 1.13 24.23 8.65
N ASN A 60 1.30 24.71 9.87
CA ASN A 60 2.53 24.51 10.63
C ASN A 60 2.46 23.22 11.48
N ARG A 61 3.60 22.83 12.06
CA ARG A 61 3.70 21.60 12.88
C ARG A 61 2.88 21.66 14.17
N GLU A 62 2.71 22.86 14.73
CA GLU A 62 1.91 23.08 15.94
C GLU A 62 0.44 22.81 15.68
N GLN A 63 -0.10 23.32 14.57
CA GLN A 63 -1.48 23.09 14.14
C GLN A 63 -1.75 21.60 13.89
N VAL A 64 -0.88 20.92 13.15
CA VAL A 64 -1.04 19.48 12.92
C VAL A 64 -0.87 18.69 14.21
N GLY A 65 0.13 19.01 15.03
CA GLY A 65 0.33 18.41 16.34
C GLY A 65 -0.92 18.52 17.23
N MET A 66 -1.52 19.70 17.30
CA MET A 66 -2.77 19.96 18.03
C MET A 66 -3.91 19.08 17.52
N MET A 67 -4.15 19.01 16.20
CA MET A 67 -5.24 18.21 15.62
C MET A 67 -5.07 16.69 15.85
N ILE A 68 -3.82 16.22 15.93
CA ILE A 68 -3.52 14.79 16.14
C ILE A 68 -3.21 14.45 17.60
N GLY A 69 -3.33 15.41 18.51
CA GLY A 69 -3.17 15.25 19.96
C GLY A 69 -1.73 15.00 20.43
N ILE A 70 -0.73 15.59 19.78
CA ILE A 70 0.69 15.48 20.18
C ILE A 70 1.42 16.82 20.12
N HIS A 71 2.51 16.95 20.87
CA HIS A 71 3.37 18.13 20.81
C HIS A 71 4.05 18.25 19.43
N GLN A 72 4.27 19.48 18.95
CA GLN A 72 4.85 19.74 17.63
C GLN A 72 6.20 19.06 17.40
N GLU A 73 7.04 18.94 18.43
CA GLU A 73 8.34 18.26 18.34
C GLU A 73 8.19 16.75 18.12
N ILE A 74 7.13 16.13 18.64
CA ILE A 74 6.83 14.72 18.39
C ILE A 74 6.36 14.55 16.94
N TYR A 75 5.50 15.44 16.46
CA TYR A 75 5.07 15.44 15.07
C TYR A 75 6.26 15.65 14.10
N ALA A 76 7.16 16.57 14.43
CA ALA A 76 8.34 16.87 13.63
C ALA A 76 9.23 15.62 13.38
N ARG A 77 9.25 14.68 14.33
CA ARG A 77 9.97 13.40 14.16
C ARG A 77 9.39 12.53 13.06
N HIS A 78 8.06 12.54 12.88
CA HIS A 78 7.41 11.83 11.77
C HIS A 78 7.74 12.47 10.41
N GLU A 79 8.01 13.77 10.34
CA GLU A 79 8.42 14.42 9.08
C GLU A 79 9.93 14.30 8.79
N ARG A 80 10.71 13.83 9.75
CA ARG A 80 12.17 13.62 9.62
C ARG A 80 12.58 12.15 9.52
N ALA A 81 11.62 11.22 9.57
CA ALA A 81 11.86 9.78 9.72
C ALA A 81 12.56 9.39 11.03
N ASP A 82 12.50 10.23 12.07
CA ASP A 82 13.07 9.96 13.41
C ASP A 82 12.11 9.15 14.31
N ALA A 83 10.90 8.87 13.83
CA ALA A 83 9.89 8.08 14.52
C ALA A 83 8.98 7.35 13.53
N LYS A 84 8.81 6.05 13.74
CA LYS A 84 7.93 5.20 12.93
C LYS A 84 6.49 5.71 12.95
N LEU A 85 5.92 5.87 11.76
CA LEU A 85 4.53 6.22 11.61
C LEU A 85 3.64 4.98 11.73
N ARG A 86 2.81 4.93 12.78
CA ARG A 86 1.80 3.88 12.90
C ARG A 86 0.72 4.05 11.82
N VAL A 87 0.20 2.96 11.28
CA VAL A 87 -0.87 2.99 10.25
C VAL A 87 -2.10 3.77 10.75
N THR A 88 -2.49 3.62 12.01
CA THR A 88 -3.60 4.41 12.59
C THR A 88 -3.32 5.92 12.57
N ARG A 89 -2.05 6.32 12.75
CA ARG A 89 -1.64 7.72 12.64
C ARG A 89 -1.64 8.20 11.19
N LEU A 90 -1.21 7.36 10.25
CA LEU A 90 -1.27 7.66 8.82
C LEU A 90 -2.71 7.93 8.36
N LEU A 91 -3.66 7.08 8.77
CA LEU A 91 -5.08 7.26 8.41
C LEU A 91 -5.66 8.57 8.97
N HIS A 92 -5.36 8.89 10.23
CA HIS A 92 -5.78 10.18 10.80
C HIS A 92 -5.13 11.37 10.07
N LEU A 93 -3.85 11.27 9.70
CA LEU A 93 -3.20 12.33 8.90
C LEU A 93 -3.78 12.43 7.48
N ALA A 94 -4.25 11.32 6.90
CA ALA A 94 -4.91 11.32 5.59
C ALA A 94 -6.20 12.16 5.60
N GLU A 95 -6.99 12.03 6.67
CA GLU A 95 -8.20 12.85 6.90
C GLU A 95 -7.88 14.34 7.00
N LEU A 96 -6.79 14.70 7.71
CA LEU A 96 -6.44 16.09 7.98
C LEU A 96 -5.65 16.78 6.87
N LEU A 97 -4.84 16.03 6.12
CA LEU A 97 -3.93 16.56 5.10
C LEU A 97 -4.42 16.29 3.66
N GLU A 98 -5.70 15.94 3.54
CA GLU A 98 -6.47 15.80 2.29
C GLU A 98 -5.86 14.85 1.26
N PHE A 99 -5.22 13.77 1.71
CA PHE A 99 -4.64 12.77 0.81
C PHE A 99 -5.31 11.40 0.97
N SER A 100 -5.32 10.61 -0.10
CA SER A 100 -5.72 9.21 -0.03
C SER A 100 -4.57 8.35 0.54
N PRO A 101 -4.82 7.37 1.43
CA PRO A 101 -3.78 6.45 1.91
C PRO A 101 -3.00 5.75 0.78
N PHE A 102 -3.63 5.56 -0.40
CA PHE A 102 -2.95 5.02 -1.58
C PHE A 102 -1.86 5.95 -2.14
N GLU A 103 -1.99 7.27 -1.98
CA GLU A 103 -0.94 8.23 -2.36
C GLU A 103 0.29 8.08 -1.47
N ALA A 104 0.08 7.86 -0.17
CA ALA A 104 1.16 7.60 0.78
C ALA A 104 1.87 6.27 0.46
N ILE A 105 1.11 5.23 0.13
CA ILE A 105 1.66 3.94 -0.33
C ILE A 105 2.46 4.12 -1.61
N TYR A 106 1.93 4.86 -2.60
CA TYR A 106 2.65 5.10 -3.85
C TYR A 106 3.96 5.87 -3.64
N ALA A 107 3.99 6.84 -2.73
CA ALA A 107 5.21 7.57 -2.39
C ALA A 107 6.28 6.64 -1.77
N ALA A 108 5.88 5.80 -0.81
CA ALA A 108 6.82 4.95 -0.07
C ALA A 108 7.19 3.65 -0.82
N ALA A 109 6.26 3.07 -1.57
CA ALA A 109 6.38 1.74 -2.15
C ALA A 109 5.60 1.61 -3.49
N PRO A 110 6.03 2.33 -4.55
CA PRO A 110 5.30 2.37 -5.82
C PRO A 110 5.22 1.01 -6.54
N HIS A 111 6.14 0.08 -6.24
CA HIS A 111 6.15 -1.28 -6.80
C HIS A 111 4.89 -2.12 -6.43
N PHE A 112 4.10 -1.70 -5.45
CA PHE A 112 2.79 -2.32 -5.20
C PHE A 112 1.74 -1.99 -6.28
N LEU A 113 2.00 -0.99 -7.12
CA LEU A 113 1.11 -0.56 -8.19
C LEU A 113 1.60 -0.92 -9.60
N GLY A 114 2.74 -1.60 -9.74
CA GLY A 114 3.25 -2.00 -11.05
C GLY A 114 4.63 -2.62 -10.96
N GLU A 115 5.03 -3.32 -12.01
CA GLU A 115 6.37 -3.90 -12.14
C GLU A 115 7.37 -2.88 -12.70
N THR A 116 6.89 -1.81 -13.34
CA THR A 116 7.70 -0.63 -13.73
C THR A 116 7.18 0.66 -13.12
N GLN A 117 8.01 1.70 -13.14
CA GLN A 117 7.65 3.02 -12.63
C GLN A 117 6.51 3.65 -13.44
N GLU A 118 6.50 3.47 -14.76
CA GLU A 118 5.45 3.94 -15.66
C GLU A 118 4.13 3.26 -15.35
N GLU A 119 4.14 1.93 -15.18
CA GLU A 119 2.95 1.16 -14.84
C GLU A 119 2.38 1.63 -13.49
N ALA A 120 3.23 1.75 -12.47
CA ALA A 120 2.82 2.23 -11.16
C ALA A 120 2.24 3.65 -11.21
N ALA A 121 2.83 4.54 -12.03
CA ALA A 121 2.31 5.89 -12.21
C ALA A 121 0.91 5.90 -12.87
N VAL A 122 0.71 5.06 -13.89
CA VAL A 122 -0.59 4.90 -14.56
C VAL A 122 -1.63 4.34 -13.58
N LYS A 123 -1.31 3.27 -12.85
CA LYS A 123 -2.26 2.67 -11.88
C LYS A 123 -2.55 3.61 -10.72
N ASN A 124 -1.56 4.35 -10.19
CA ASN A 124 -1.80 5.37 -9.18
C ASN A 124 -2.75 6.45 -9.69
N LYS A 125 -2.54 6.94 -10.92
CA LYS A 125 -3.45 7.91 -11.54
C LYS A 125 -4.86 7.35 -11.67
N LEU A 126 -5.01 6.09 -12.07
CA LEU A 126 -6.30 5.42 -12.15
C LEU A 126 -6.98 5.30 -10.79
N VAL A 127 -6.28 4.84 -9.76
CA VAL A 127 -6.80 4.72 -8.39
C VAL A 127 -7.34 6.06 -7.90
N LYS A 128 -6.60 7.16 -8.06
CA LYS A 128 -7.07 8.50 -7.69
C LYS A 128 -8.39 8.84 -8.38
N ARG A 129 -8.48 8.61 -9.69
CA ARG A 129 -9.70 8.89 -10.45
C ARG A 129 -10.88 8.04 -9.99
N ILE A 130 -10.67 6.75 -9.71
CA ILE A 130 -11.71 5.85 -9.24
C ILE A 130 -12.26 6.30 -7.88
N LEU A 131 -11.38 6.69 -6.95
CA LEU A 131 -11.79 7.13 -5.62
C LEU A 131 -12.61 8.43 -5.64
N ASP A 132 -12.43 9.27 -6.67
CA ASP A 132 -13.18 10.52 -6.87
C ASP A 132 -14.53 10.32 -7.61
N LEU A 133 -14.85 9.10 -8.08
CA LEU A 133 -16.07 8.86 -8.86
C LEU A 133 -17.33 8.90 -7.98
N PRO A 134 -18.45 9.44 -8.50
CA PRO A 134 -19.76 9.20 -7.92
C PRO A 134 -20.07 7.69 -7.86
N PRO A 135 -20.78 7.19 -6.83
CA PRO A 135 -21.03 5.76 -6.66
C PRO A 135 -21.64 5.06 -7.88
N ALA A 136 -22.58 5.70 -8.58
CA ALA A 136 -23.21 5.15 -9.78
C ALA A 136 -22.21 5.01 -10.95
N THR A 137 -21.29 5.96 -11.11
CA THR A 137 -20.26 5.91 -12.15
C THR A 137 -19.22 4.82 -11.85
N ALA A 138 -18.83 4.68 -10.57
CA ALA A 138 -17.95 3.60 -10.14
C ALA A 138 -18.57 2.23 -10.41
N GLN A 139 -19.87 2.04 -10.14
CA GLN A 139 -20.57 0.80 -10.43
C GLN A 139 -20.59 0.46 -11.92
N ASN A 140 -20.89 1.45 -12.77
CA ASN A 140 -20.90 1.23 -14.21
C ASN A 140 -19.51 0.89 -14.76
N LEU A 141 -18.46 1.55 -14.24
CA LEU A 141 -17.09 1.24 -14.61
C LEU A 141 -16.68 -0.16 -14.15
N LEU A 142 -17.09 -0.57 -12.94
CA LEU A 142 -16.83 -1.91 -12.43
C LEU A 142 -17.45 -2.97 -13.34
N MET A 143 -18.73 -2.82 -13.72
CA MET A 143 -19.39 -3.74 -14.65
C MET A 143 -18.64 -3.85 -15.99
N LEU A 144 -18.22 -2.72 -16.55
CA LEU A 144 -17.44 -2.72 -17.79
C LEU A 144 -16.11 -3.46 -17.63
N VAL A 145 -15.40 -3.25 -16.53
CA VAL A 145 -14.12 -3.93 -16.26
C VAL A 145 -14.31 -5.43 -16.05
N GLU A 146 -15.40 -5.83 -15.38
CA GLU A 146 -15.77 -7.23 -15.18
C GLU A 146 -16.08 -7.92 -16.51
N GLU A 147 -16.83 -7.26 -17.42
CA GLU A 147 -17.10 -7.79 -18.78
C GLU A 147 -15.84 -7.91 -19.65
N LEU A 148 -14.88 -7.00 -19.47
CA LEU A 148 -13.62 -6.99 -20.23
C LEU A 148 -12.58 -7.96 -19.68
N SER A 149 -12.75 -8.43 -18.44
CA SER A 149 -11.85 -9.38 -17.81
C SER A 149 -12.27 -10.80 -18.20
N PRO A 150 -11.45 -11.57 -18.96
CA PRO A 150 -11.75 -12.97 -19.20
C PRO A 150 -11.86 -13.67 -17.85
N ASP A 151 -12.91 -14.47 -17.66
CA ASP A 151 -13.26 -15.17 -16.41
C ASP A 151 -12.03 -15.53 -15.57
N ASP A 152 -11.98 -15.02 -14.34
CA ASP A 152 -10.98 -15.40 -13.35
C ASP A 152 -11.01 -16.94 -13.19
N PRO A 153 -9.93 -17.68 -13.45
CA PRO A 153 -9.90 -19.14 -13.26
C PRO A 153 -10.19 -19.58 -11.81
N GLY A 154 -10.31 -18.63 -10.87
CA GLY A 154 -10.60 -18.85 -9.46
C GLY A 154 -12.06 -19.14 -9.11
N ASP A 155 -13.03 -18.92 -10.00
CA ASP A 155 -14.47 -19.02 -9.65
C ASP A 155 -15.23 -20.11 -10.42
N ALA A 156 -14.64 -21.30 -10.56
CA ALA A 156 -15.37 -22.49 -10.98
C ALA A 156 -16.06 -23.14 -9.77
N PRO A 157 -17.41 -23.10 -9.63
CA PRO A 157 -18.08 -23.82 -8.57
C PRO A 157 -17.93 -25.33 -8.81
N SER A 158 -17.41 -26.05 -7.80
CA SER A 158 -17.34 -27.50 -7.81
C SER A 158 -18.75 -28.10 -7.92
N ARG A 159 -19.19 -28.43 -9.13
CA ARG A 159 -20.37 -29.25 -9.38
C ARG A 159 -20.02 -30.42 -10.28
N ALA A 160 -19.48 -31.47 -9.66
CA ALA A 160 -19.56 -32.82 -10.21
C ALA A 160 -19.35 -33.89 -9.12
N ALA A 161 -20.36 -34.11 -8.28
CA ALA A 161 -20.55 -35.40 -7.60
C ALA A 161 -22.00 -35.57 -7.13
N LYS A 162 -22.94 -35.65 -8.08
CA LYS A 162 -24.14 -36.49 -7.89
C LYS A 162 -24.13 -37.51 -9.00
N LYS A 163 -23.44 -38.63 -8.76
CA LYS A 163 -23.64 -39.85 -9.53
C LYS A 163 -24.73 -40.63 -8.79
N GLY A 164 -25.88 -40.74 -9.43
CA GLY A 164 -26.98 -41.56 -8.96
C GLY A 164 -26.57 -43.02 -8.82
N ARG A 165 -27.19 -43.67 -7.84
CA ARG A 165 -27.41 -45.11 -7.80
C ARG A 165 -28.81 -45.29 -7.22
N ASP A 166 -29.77 -45.37 -8.12
CA ASP A 166 -30.91 -46.26 -7.96
C ASP A 166 -30.55 -47.59 -8.62
N ASP A 167 -31.21 -48.64 -8.13
CA ASP A 167 -31.11 -50.08 -8.37
C ASP A 167 -30.13 -50.87 -7.47
#